data_AF-A0A544ZG51-F1
#
_entry.id   AF-A0A544ZG51-F1
#
_cell.length_a   1.000
_cell.length_b   1.000
_cell.length_c   1.000
_cell.angle_alpha   90.00
_cell.angle_beta   90.00
_cell.angle_gamma   90.00
#
_symmetry.space_group_name_H-M   'P 1'
#
loop_
_entity.id
_entity.type
_entity.pdbx_description
1 polymer ?
#
loop_
_entity_poly.entity_id
_entity_poly.type
_entity_poly.pdbx_seq_one_letter_code
_entity_poly.pdbx_strand_id
1 'polypeptide(L)'
;MKPQVFRSKAAWLFGWVWMLFAAWNVWDLTAHGHLPSALIAGAVLGVITALVFVMALRPAVVVEEGGVRVRNVLRNAYIPWSGVDDVSVTNAIVIESGDTTVRCWTPTATARERVRAAGRAAKAAKSANKAERAAAEAVGARTHADWVADQLTEMSRSRRESSSGETGVTWSPSALAAVAAAVALVVAAFVVA
;
A
#
# COMPACT_ATOMS: atom_id res chain seq x y z
N MET A 1 11.62 -1.95 19.32
CA MET A 1 12.04 -1.15 18.15
C MET A 1 10.84 -0.43 17.55
N LYS A 2 11.03 0.75 16.93
CA LYS A 2 9.91 1.43 16.25
C LYS A 2 9.49 0.59 15.03
N PRO A 3 8.19 0.26 14.85
CA PRO A 3 7.74 -0.49 13.69
C PRO A 3 8.04 0.29 12.41
N GLN A 4 8.72 -0.35 11.47
CA GLN A 4 9.03 0.27 10.18
C GLN A 4 7.84 0.07 9.25
N VAL A 5 7.37 1.16 8.61
CA VAL A 5 6.19 1.13 7.75
C VAL A 5 6.59 1.49 6.33
N PHE A 6 6.49 0.52 5.43
CA PHE A 6 6.66 0.72 4.00
C PHE A 6 5.32 1.09 3.35
N ARG A 7 5.27 2.30 2.80
CA ARG A 7 4.09 2.86 2.12
C ARG A 7 4.51 3.69 0.91
N SER A 8 3.63 3.77 -0.08
CA SER A 8 3.82 4.70 -1.21
C SER A 8 3.66 6.14 -0.73
N LYS A 9 4.74 6.93 -0.76
CA LYS A 9 4.72 8.35 -0.34
C LYS A 9 3.78 9.18 -1.22
N ALA A 10 3.77 8.90 -2.53
CA ALA A 10 2.94 9.62 -3.50
C ALA A 10 1.44 9.37 -3.25
N ALA A 11 1.05 8.09 -3.08
CA ALA A 11 -0.34 7.74 -2.78
C ALA A 11 -0.79 8.31 -1.43
N TRP A 12 0.11 8.33 -0.44
CA TRP A 12 -0.19 8.88 0.87
C TRP A 12 -0.42 10.40 0.83
N LEU A 13 0.44 11.16 0.12
CA LEU A 13 0.26 12.60 -0.08
C LEU A 13 -1.03 12.90 -0.86
N PHE A 14 -1.27 12.18 -1.96
CA PHE A 14 -2.49 12.32 -2.74
C PHE A 14 -3.75 12.07 -1.89
N GLY A 15 -3.71 11.02 -1.06
CA GLY A 15 -4.80 10.72 -0.14
C GLY A 15 -5.09 11.86 0.83
N TRP A 16 -4.07 12.48 1.42
CA TRP A 16 -4.28 13.62 2.32
C TRP A 16 -4.78 14.88 1.62
N VAL A 17 -4.26 15.17 0.42
CA VAL A 17 -4.76 16.29 -0.41
C VAL A 17 -6.24 16.06 -0.75
N TRP A 18 -6.62 14.83 -1.10
CA TRP A 18 -8.02 14.47 -1.31
C TRP A 18 -8.85 14.64 -0.04
N MET A 19 -8.36 14.24 1.13
CA MET A 19 -9.12 14.42 2.38
C MET A 19 -9.41 15.90 2.67
N LEU A 20 -8.44 16.79 2.42
CA LEU A 20 -8.65 18.24 2.57
C LEU A 20 -9.69 18.76 1.58
N PHE A 21 -9.60 18.33 0.32
CA PHE A 21 -10.57 18.68 -0.71
C PHE A 21 -11.98 18.18 -0.36
N ALA A 22 -12.11 16.92 0.08
CA ALA A 22 -13.36 16.33 0.48
C ALA A 22 -13.96 17.05 1.70
N ALA A 23 -13.16 17.36 2.72
CA ALA A 23 -13.61 18.12 3.88
C ALA A 23 -14.14 19.52 3.48
N TRP A 24 -13.46 20.19 2.56
CA TRP A 24 -13.90 21.48 2.04
C TRP A 24 -15.23 21.39 1.28
N ASN A 25 -15.39 20.37 0.43
CA ASN A 25 -16.64 20.17 -0.31
C ASN A 25 -17.80 19.75 0.60
N VAL A 26 -17.54 18.96 1.65
CA VAL A 26 -18.56 18.64 2.65
C VAL A 26 -19.02 19.91 3.35
N TRP A 27 -18.09 20.78 3.75
CA TRP A 27 -18.44 22.08 4.33
C TRP A 27 -19.30 22.90 3.37
N ASP A 28 -18.89 23.03 2.12
CA ASP A 28 -19.63 23.79 1.10
C ASP A 28 -21.05 23.24 0.87
N LEU A 29 -21.19 21.92 0.74
CA LEU A 29 -22.48 21.26 0.59
C LEU A 29 -23.37 21.46 1.82
N THR A 30 -22.81 21.48 3.03
CA THR A 30 -23.59 21.74 4.24
C THR A 30 -23.99 23.21 4.40
N ALA A 31 -23.18 24.15 3.91
CA ALA A 31 -23.43 25.58 4.04
C ALA A 31 -24.34 26.13 2.94
N HIS A 32 -24.21 25.64 1.71
CA HIS A 32 -24.87 26.19 0.52
C HIS A 32 -25.73 25.16 -0.24
N GLY A 33 -25.71 23.89 0.16
CA GLY A 33 -26.41 22.83 -0.54
C GLY A 33 -27.93 22.86 -0.34
N HIS A 34 -28.66 22.51 -1.39
CA HIS A 34 -30.09 22.26 -1.36
C HIS A 34 -30.37 20.78 -1.63
N LEU A 35 -31.37 20.22 -0.95
CA LEU A 35 -31.84 18.86 -1.23
C LEU A 35 -32.67 18.86 -2.52
N PRO A 36 -32.55 17.84 -3.40
CA PRO A 36 -31.79 16.59 -3.26
C PRO A 36 -30.35 16.65 -3.82
N SER A 37 -29.99 17.70 -4.57
CA SER A 37 -28.70 17.79 -5.29
C SER A 37 -27.48 17.66 -4.37
N ALA A 38 -27.55 18.22 -3.16
CA ALA A 38 -26.50 18.13 -2.16
C ALA A 38 -26.23 16.68 -1.69
N LEU A 39 -27.26 15.84 -1.60
CA LEU A 39 -27.10 14.43 -1.23
C LEU A 39 -26.45 13.61 -2.34
N ILE A 40 -26.83 13.85 -3.59
CA ILE A 40 -26.22 13.17 -4.74
C ILE A 40 -24.73 13.52 -4.82
N ALA A 41 -24.40 14.82 -4.73
CA ALA A 41 -23.01 15.28 -4.69
C ALA A 41 -22.23 14.69 -3.50
N GLY A 42 -22.85 14.69 -2.31
CA GLY A 42 -22.28 14.09 -1.10
C GLY A 42 -22.03 12.58 -1.23
N ALA A 43 -22.93 11.84 -1.88
CA ALA A 43 -22.78 10.41 -2.11
C ALA A 43 -21.62 10.11 -3.08
N VAL A 44 -21.53 10.84 -4.20
CA VAL A 44 -20.40 10.70 -5.13
C VAL A 44 -19.08 11.02 -4.42
N LEU A 45 -19.04 12.13 -3.68
CA LEU A 45 -17.86 12.52 -2.91
C LEU A 45 -17.49 11.47 -1.85
N GLY A 46 -18.48 10.91 -1.15
CA GLY A 46 -18.31 9.85 -0.16
C GLY A 46 -17.74 8.57 -0.76
N VAL A 47 -18.24 8.13 -1.92
CA VAL A 47 -17.73 6.96 -2.64
C VAL A 47 -16.27 7.16 -3.04
N ILE A 48 -15.94 8.30 -3.66
CA ILE A 48 -14.55 8.56 -4.06
C ILE A 48 -13.64 8.64 -2.83
N THR A 49 -14.11 9.26 -1.74
CA THR A 49 -13.36 9.34 -0.48
C THR A 49 -13.08 7.96 0.11
N ALA A 50 -14.06 7.06 0.11
CA ALA A 50 -13.86 5.68 0.54
C ALA A 50 -12.84 4.95 -0.36
N LEU A 51 -12.92 5.11 -1.68
CA LEU A 51 -11.95 4.54 -2.61
C LEU A 51 -10.53 5.06 -2.33
N VAL A 52 -10.36 6.37 -2.18
CA VAL A 52 -9.06 6.99 -1.88
C VAL A 52 -8.52 6.51 -0.53
N PHE A 53 -9.36 6.42 0.49
CA PHE A 53 -8.95 5.90 1.79
C PHE A 53 -8.43 4.46 1.68
N VAL A 54 -9.22 3.57 1.07
CA VAL A 54 -8.92 2.13 1.01
C VAL A 54 -7.75 1.82 0.06
N MET A 55 -7.59 2.58 -1.02
CA MET A 55 -6.55 2.34 -2.04
C MET A 55 -5.26 3.13 -1.85
N ALA A 56 -5.30 4.30 -1.19
CA ALA A 56 -4.15 5.21 -1.10
C ALA A 56 -3.62 5.40 0.33
N LEU A 57 -4.50 5.57 1.32
CA LEU A 57 -4.10 5.85 2.70
C LEU A 57 -3.91 4.59 3.55
N ARG A 58 -4.71 3.54 3.26
CA ARG A 58 -4.73 2.31 4.03
C ARG A 58 -3.59 1.34 3.73
N PRO A 59 -3.21 1.11 2.46
CA PRO A 59 -2.26 0.04 2.14
C PRO A 59 -0.88 0.33 2.70
N ALA A 60 -0.34 -0.63 3.43
CA ALA A 60 0.96 -0.51 4.09
C ALA A 60 1.51 -1.89 4.45
N VAL A 61 2.83 -2.04 4.36
CA VAL A 61 3.55 -3.18 4.92
C VAL A 61 4.23 -2.71 6.20
N VAL A 62 3.83 -3.28 7.33
CA VAL A 62 4.31 -2.92 8.66
C VAL A 62 5.19 -4.04 9.17
N VAL A 63 6.45 -3.71 9.42
CA VAL A 63 7.45 -4.61 9.99
C VAL A 63 7.35 -4.52 11.51
N GLU A 64 7.09 -5.66 12.14
CA GLU A 64 6.97 -5.82 13.58
C GLU A 64 8.06 -6.74 14.11
N GLU A 65 8.19 -6.80 15.43
CA GLU A 65 9.20 -7.66 16.05
C GLU A 65 8.90 -9.14 15.79
N GLY A 66 7.63 -9.56 15.93
CA GLY A 66 7.22 -10.94 15.71
C GLY A 66 6.90 -11.34 14.27
N GLY A 67 6.74 -10.38 13.35
CA GLY A 67 6.40 -10.71 11.96
C GLY A 67 6.18 -9.49 11.05
N VAL A 68 5.56 -9.74 9.90
CA VAL A 68 5.16 -8.73 8.92
C VAL A 68 3.64 -8.65 8.88
N ARG A 69 3.10 -7.45 9.07
CA ARG A 69 1.69 -7.16 8.85
C ARG A 69 1.49 -6.46 7.51
N VAL A 70 0.84 -7.15 6.58
CA VAL A 70 0.45 -6.63 5.27
C VAL A 70 -0.98 -6.11 5.35
N ARG A 71 -1.16 -4.80 5.22
CA ARG A 71 -2.48 -4.17 5.10
C ARG A 71 -2.79 -3.97 3.62
N ASN A 72 -3.69 -4.79 3.10
CA ASN A 72 -4.19 -4.70 1.72
C ASN A 72 -5.41 -3.78 1.63
N VAL A 73 -6.06 -3.71 0.47
CA VAL A 73 -7.25 -2.86 0.25
C VAL A 73 -8.34 -3.22 1.28
N LEU A 74 -8.84 -4.47 1.26
CA LEU A 74 -9.94 -4.88 2.16
C LEU A 74 -9.51 -5.85 3.28
N ARG A 75 -8.32 -6.42 3.18
CA ARG A 75 -7.82 -7.47 4.10
C ARG A 75 -6.56 -7.02 4.82
N ASN A 76 -6.31 -7.65 5.96
CA ASN A 76 -5.04 -7.62 6.67
C ASN A 76 -4.49 -9.04 6.69
N ALA A 77 -3.20 -9.19 6.45
CA ALA A 77 -2.50 -10.45 6.66
C ALA A 77 -1.39 -10.20 7.69
N TYR A 78 -1.24 -11.13 8.62
CA TYR A 78 -0.11 -11.16 9.55
C TYR A 78 0.66 -12.45 9.32
N ILE A 79 1.95 -12.32 9.06
CA ILE A 79 2.85 -13.42 8.75
C ILE A 79 3.98 -13.38 9.79
N PRO A 80 4.07 -14.35 10.71
CA PRO A 80 5.20 -14.43 11.64
C PRO A 80 6.51 -14.67 10.87
N TRP A 81 7.65 -14.18 11.37
CA TRP A 81 8.93 -14.34 10.65
C TRP A 81 9.30 -15.81 10.38
N SER A 82 8.86 -16.73 11.25
CA SER A 82 9.04 -18.19 11.14
C SER A 82 8.22 -18.79 10.01
N GLY A 83 7.10 -18.17 9.66
CA GLY A 83 6.23 -18.58 8.57
C GLY A 83 6.60 -17.95 7.23
N VAL A 84 7.62 -17.09 7.13
CA VAL A 84 8.05 -16.53 5.84
C VAL A 84 8.96 -17.55 5.14
N ASP A 85 8.48 -18.12 4.04
CA ASP A 85 9.23 -19.13 3.28
C ASP A 85 9.99 -18.51 2.10
N ASP A 86 9.31 -17.70 1.30
CA ASP A 86 9.91 -16.94 0.20
C ASP A 86 9.30 -15.53 0.09
N VAL A 87 10.11 -14.59 -0.42
CA VAL A 87 9.68 -13.22 -0.75
C VAL A 87 10.14 -12.89 -2.16
N SER A 88 9.20 -12.78 -3.08
CA SER A 88 9.47 -12.53 -4.50
C SER A 88 8.82 -11.23 -4.99
N VAL A 89 9.38 -10.64 -6.05
CA VAL A 89 8.91 -9.37 -6.63
C VAL A 89 8.68 -9.51 -8.13
N THR A 90 7.43 -9.79 -8.53
CA THR A 90 7.03 -9.76 -9.95
C THR A 90 6.50 -8.38 -10.34
N ASN A 91 5.26 -8.05 -9.97
CA ASN A 91 4.67 -6.71 -10.13
C ASN A 91 4.39 -6.05 -8.77
N ALA A 92 4.27 -6.89 -7.75
CA ALA A 92 4.13 -6.52 -6.36
C ALA A 92 4.93 -7.52 -5.53
N ILE A 93 5.23 -7.17 -4.29
CA ILE A 93 5.87 -8.09 -3.35
C ILE A 93 4.87 -9.21 -3.02
N VAL A 94 5.29 -10.45 -3.18
CA VAL A 94 4.54 -11.65 -2.80
C VAL A 94 5.32 -12.33 -1.69
N ILE A 95 4.65 -12.62 -0.58
CA ILE A 95 5.21 -13.35 0.55
C ILE A 95 4.52 -14.71 0.59
N GLU A 96 5.31 -15.77 0.54
CA GLU A 96 4.86 -17.16 0.63
C GLU A 96 5.01 -17.65 2.07
N SER A 97 3.98 -18.33 2.56
CA SER A 97 3.92 -18.84 3.92
C SER A 97 3.10 -20.14 3.96
N GLY A 98 3.79 -21.27 3.88
CA GLY A 98 3.17 -22.57 3.67
C GLY A 98 2.23 -22.54 2.46
N ASP A 99 0.96 -22.88 2.70
CA ASP A 99 -0.07 -22.87 1.65
C ASP A 99 -0.67 -21.47 1.37
N THR A 100 -0.26 -20.44 2.12
CA THR A 100 -0.81 -19.09 1.99
C THR A 100 0.14 -18.18 1.21
N THR A 101 -0.37 -17.60 0.12
CA THR A 101 0.33 -16.58 -0.67
C THR A 101 -0.27 -15.21 -0.40
N VAL A 102 0.53 -14.31 0.19
CA VAL A 102 0.10 -12.94 0.51
C VAL A 102 0.74 -11.96 -0.47
N ARG A 103 -0.07 -11.46 -1.39
CA ARG A 103 0.33 -10.37 -2.30
C ARG A 103 0.15 -9.02 -1.62
N CYS A 104 1.23 -8.26 -1.50
CA CYS A 104 1.23 -6.91 -0.95
C CYS A 104 0.72 -5.90 -1.98
N TRP A 105 -0.26 -5.07 -1.63
CA TRP A 105 -0.72 -3.99 -2.52
C TRP A 105 0.33 -2.89 -2.71
N THR A 106 1.14 -2.61 -1.68
CA THR A 106 2.22 -1.63 -1.72
C THR A 106 3.39 -2.09 -0.88
N PRO A 107 4.63 -1.75 -1.24
CA PRO A 107 5.04 -1.03 -2.46
C PRO A 107 5.02 -1.92 -3.72
N THR A 108 4.61 -1.35 -4.85
CA THR A 108 4.62 -2.03 -6.16
C THR A 108 5.87 -1.65 -6.95
N ALA A 109 6.43 -2.57 -7.73
CA ALA A 109 7.42 -2.24 -8.75
C ALA A 109 6.67 -1.72 -9.99
N THR A 110 6.44 -0.42 -10.09
CA THR A 110 5.74 0.11 -11.28
C THR A 110 6.61 -0.03 -12.53
N ALA A 111 6.01 -0.29 -13.70
CA ALA A 111 6.75 -0.40 -14.96
C ALA A 111 7.61 0.84 -15.25
N ARG A 112 7.12 2.04 -14.86
CA ARG A 112 7.89 3.29 -14.94
C ARG A 112 9.12 3.30 -14.03
N GLU A 113 9.03 2.73 -12.83
CA GLU A 113 10.19 2.60 -11.95
C GLU A 113 11.20 1.58 -12.47
N ARG A 114 10.73 0.48 -13.08
CA ARG A 114 11.62 -0.48 -13.76
C ARG A 114 12.36 0.17 -14.93
N VAL A 115 11.67 0.94 -15.78
CA VAL A 115 12.29 1.69 -16.89
C VAL A 115 13.25 2.77 -16.37
N ARG A 116 12.89 3.50 -15.31
CA ARG A 116 13.78 4.49 -14.67
C ARG A 116 15.00 3.83 -14.00
N ALA A 117 14.83 2.69 -13.36
CA ALA A 117 15.92 1.92 -12.76
C ALA A 117 16.86 1.38 -13.83
N ALA A 118 16.32 0.82 -14.91
CA ALA A 118 17.09 0.38 -16.08
C ALA A 118 17.84 1.55 -16.73
N GLY A 119 17.21 2.72 -16.88
CA GLY A 119 17.85 3.93 -17.38
C GLY A 119 18.98 4.45 -16.49
N ARG A 120 18.80 4.41 -15.16
CA ARG A 120 19.84 4.78 -14.18
C ARG A 120 21.01 3.80 -14.24
N ALA A 121 20.74 2.49 -14.25
CA ALA A 121 21.75 1.45 -14.38
C ALA A 121 22.52 1.59 -15.70
N ALA A 122 21.83 1.83 -16.83
CA ALA A 122 22.46 2.05 -18.13
C ALA A 122 23.31 3.33 -18.17
N LYS A 123 22.87 4.42 -17.52
CA LYS A 123 23.65 5.67 -17.43
C LYS A 123 24.89 5.48 -16.56
N ALA A 124 24.76 4.80 -15.43
CA ALA A 124 25.87 4.55 -14.51
C ALA A 124 26.86 3.51 -15.08
N ALA A 125 26.40 2.51 -15.84
CA ALA A 125 27.25 1.61 -16.63
C ALA A 125 28.07 2.35 -17.70
N LYS A 126 27.61 3.52 -18.16
CA LYS A 126 28.38 4.39 -19.07
C LYS A 126 29.35 5.34 -18.36
N SER A 127 29.31 5.48 -17.02
CA SER A 127 30.19 6.40 -16.27
C SER A 127 31.67 6.10 -16.51
N ALA A 128 32.52 7.13 -16.66
CA ALA A 128 33.96 6.93 -16.79
C ALA A 128 34.61 6.38 -15.51
N ASN A 129 33.92 6.46 -14.36
CA ASN A 129 34.42 5.99 -13.08
C ASN A 129 34.16 4.48 -12.90
N LYS A 130 35.24 3.69 -12.78
CA LYS A 130 35.18 2.23 -12.59
C LYS A 130 34.44 1.82 -11.31
N ALA A 131 34.54 2.61 -10.24
CA ALA A 131 33.82 2.36 -8.98
C ALA A 131 32.31 2.58 -9.15
N GLU A 132 31.89 3.61 -9.90
CA GLU A 132 30.47 3.86 -10.18
C GLU A 132 29.87 2.80 -11.11
N ARG A 133 30.64 2.31 -12.09
CA ARG A 133 30.22 1.19 -12.94
C ARG A 133 30.04 -0.10 -12.13
N ALA A 134 31.02 -0.45 -11.30
CA ALA A 134 30.93 -1.64 -10.44
C ALA A 134 29.77 -1.54 -9.44
N ALA A 135 29.52 -0.35 -8.87
CA ALA A 135 28.36 -0.12 -8.01
C ALA A 135 27.03 -0.24 -8.79
N ALA A 136 26.97 0.25 -10.03
CA ALA A 136 25.78 0.13 -10.88
C ALA A 136 25.50 -1.31 -11.31
N GLU A 137 26.55 -2.10 -11.52
CA GLU A 137 26.47 -3.51 -11.87
C GLU A 137 26.03 -4.36 -10.66
N ALA A 138 26.55 -4.06 -9.47
CA ALA A 138 26.14 -4.70 -8.21
C ALA A 138 24.70 -4.37 -7.81
N VAL A 139 24.28 -3.11 -7.99
CA VAL A 139 22.93 -2.63 -7.64
C VAL A 139 21.91 -2.95 -8.74
N GLY A 140 22.32 -3.02 -10.01
CA GLY A 140 21.45 -3.35 -11.14
C GLY A 140 20.25 -2.40 -11.32
N ALA A 141 19.31 -2.78 -12.18
CA ALA A 141 18.03 -2.08 -12.38
C ALA A 141 17.02 -2.39 -11.26
N ARG A 142 17.44 -2.41 -9.99
CA ARG A 142 16.56 -2.70 -8.85
C ARG A 142 15.56 -1.57 -8.59
N THR A 143 14.32 -1.95 -8.34
CA THR A 143 13.22 -1.06 -7.93
C THR A 143 13.17 -0.92 -6.41
N HIS A 144 12.38 0.03 -5.92
CA HIS A 144 12.16 0.18 -4.48
C HIS A 144 11.50 -1.06 -3.86
N ALA A 145 10.62 -1.74 -4.61
CA ALA A 145 9.98 -2.97 -4.15
C ALA A 145 10.99 -4.13 -4.02
N ASP A 146 11.96 -4.23 -4.94
CA ASP A 146 13.05 -5.23 -4.83
C ASP A 146 13.88 -5.00 -3.57
N TRP A 147 14.22 -3.75 -3.27
CA TRP A 147 14.93 -3.41 -2.03
C TRP A 147 14.12 -3.75 -0.76
N VAL A 148 12.81 -3.50 -0.76
CA VAL A 148 11.95 -3.86 0.38
C VAL A 148 11.85 -5.38 0.53
N ALA A 149 11.74 -6.13 -0.56
CA ALA A 149 11.75 -7.59 -0.52
C ALA A 149 13.07 -8.15 0.04
N ASP A 150 14.22 -7.65 -0.42
CA ASP A 150 15.53 -8.04 0.11
C ASP A 150 15.61 -7.81 1.63
N GLN A 151 15.11 -6.67 2.12
CA GLN A 151 15.06 -6.36 3.55
C GLN A 151 14.14 -7.31 4.32
N LEU A 152 12.97 -7.66 3.76
CA LEU A 152 12.04 -8.61 4.38
C LEU A 152 12.65 -10.01 4.47
N THR A 153 13.36 -10.46 3.43
CA THR A 153 14.06 -11.75 3.40
C THR A 153 15.20 -11.79 4.43
N GLU A 154 15.97 -10.71 4.57
CA GLU A 154 17.03 -10.65 5.58
C GLU A 154 16.47 -10.65 7.01
N MET A 155 15.37 -9.93 7.24
CA MET A 155 14.68 -9.93 8.53
C MET A 155 14.04 -11.28 8.85
N SER A 156 13.47 -11.99 7.87
CA SER A 156 12.90 -13.31 8.11
C SER A 156 13.95 -14.33 8.52
N ARG A 157 15.13 -14.30 7.88
CA ARG A 157 16.25 -15.19 8.25
C ARG A 157 16.76 -14.91 9.65
N SER A 158 17.03 -13.64 9.96
CA SER A 158 17.59 -13.25 11.27
C SER A 158 16.61 -13.41 12.44
N ARG A 159 15.30 -13.37 12.18
CA ARG A 159 14.25 -13.40 13.23
C ARG A 159 13.40 -14.66 13.23
N ARG A 160 13.71 -15.64 12.38
CA ARG A 160 12.93 -16.88 12.23
C ARG A 160 12.69 -17.55 13.59
N GLU A 161 13.76 -17.76 14.34
CA GLU A 161 13.74 -18.45 15.65
C GLU A 161 13.04 -17.65 16.75
N SER A 162 13.07 -16.33 16.67
CA SER A 162 12.43 -15.44 17.66
C SER A 162 10.92 -15.28 17.49
N SER A 163 10.33 -15.89 16.46
CA SER A 163 8.91 -15.73 16.15
C SER A 163 8.19 -17.07 16.10
N SER A 164 6.98 -17.10 16.65
CA SER A 164 6.11 -18.27 16.62
C SER A 164 4.67 -17.83 16.36
N GLY A 165 3.88 -18.70 15.74
CA GLY A 165 2.49 -18.43 15.40
C GLY A 165 2.14 -18.88 13.99
N GLU A 166 0.87 -18.73 13.65
CA GLU A 166 0.34 -19.07 12.33
C GLU A 166 0.08 -17.81 11.50
N THR A 167 0.17 -17.98 10.19
CA THR A 167 -0.18 -16.92 9.24
C THR A 167 -1.69 -16.72 9.23
N GLY A 168 -2.13 -15.50 9.50
CA GLY A 168 -3.55 -15.16 9.61
C GLY A 168 -3.97 -14.09 8.61
N VAL A 169 -5.07 -14.33 7.87
CA VAL A 169 -5.68 -13.34 6.98
C VAL A 169 -7.06 -12.96 7.51
N THR A 170 -7.24 -11.69 7.87
CA THR A 170 -8.49 -11.16 8.43
C THR A 170 -9.05 -10.05 7.56
N TRP A 171 -10.37 -9.85 7.63
CA TRP A 171 -10.99 -8.66 7.06
C TRP A 171 -10.68 -7.43 7.90
N SER A 172 -10.59 -6.28 7.24
CA SER A 172 -10.40 -5.03 7.97
C SER A 172 -11.72 -4.38 8.36
N PRO A 173 -12.01 -4.21 9.66
CA PRO A 173 -13.20 -3.48 10.10
C PRO A 173 -13.25 -2.06 9.54
N SER A 174 -12.12 -1.34 9.52
CA SER A 174 -12.08 0.04 9.01
C SER A 174 -12.30 0.17 7.49
N ALA A 175 -11.90 -0.83 6.70
CA ALA A 175 -12.16 -0.81 5.26
C ALA A 175 -13.63 -1.13 4.98
N LEU A 176 -14.15 -2.15 5.68
CA LEU A 176 -15.57 -2.51 5.58
C LEU A 176 -16.47 -1.36 6.05
N ALA A 177 -16.11 -0.66 7.12
CA ALA A 177 -16.84 0.52 7.60
C ALA A 177 -16.84 1.65 6.57
N ALA A 178 -15.69 1.95 5.93
CA ALA A 178 -15.61 2.97 4.90
C ALA A 178 -16.48 2.61 3.67
N VAL A 179 -16.44 1.36 3.23
CA VAL A 179 -17.27 0.86 2.12
C VAL A 179 -18.75 0.90 2.50
N ALA A 180 -19.11 0.45 3.70
CA ALA A 180 -20.49 0.48 4.19
C ALA A 180 -21.04 1.91 4.28
N ALA A 181 -20.24 2.86 4.77
CA ALA A 181 -20.62 4.27 4.82
C ALA A 181 -20.86 4.85 3.42
N ALA A 182 -20.00 4.54 2.45
CA ALA A 182 -20.19 4.95 1.06
C ALA A 182 -21.48 4.35 0.46
N VAL A 183 -21.74 3.07 0.70
CA VAL A 183 -22.98 2.40 0.26
C VAL A 183 -24.20 3.05 0.90
N ALA A 184 -24.16 3.35 2.20
CA ALA A 184 -25.26 4.01 2.90
C ALA A 184 -25.58 5.40 2.33
N LEU A 185 -24.55 6.19 1.98
CA LEU A 185 -24.74 7.50 1.34
C LEU A 185 -25.39 7.37 -0.05
N VAL A 186 -24.97 6.37 -0.84
CA VAL A 186 -25.57 6.09 -2.15
C VAL A 186 -27.04 5.71 -2.00
N VAL A 187 -27.37 4.82 -1.06
CA VAL A 187 -28.77 4.44 -0.78
C VAL A 187 -29.58 5.66 -0.35
N ALA A 188 -29.05 6.49 0.55
CA ALA A 188 -29.73 7.71 0.98
C ALA A 188 -29.99 8.68 -0.18
N ALA A 189 -29.03 8.84 -1.09
CA ALA A 189 -29.20 9.67 -2.28
C ALA A 189 -30.30 9.12 -3.22
N PHE A 190 -30.37 7.80 -3.42
CA PHE A 190 -31.42 7.18 -4.24
C PHE A 190 -32.81 7.24 -3.63
N VAL A 191 -32.93 7.21 -2.30
CA VAL A 191 -34.23 7.29 -1.61
C VAL A 191 -34.81 8.71 -1.67
N VAL A 192 -33.94 9.73 -1.75
CA VAL A 192 -34.34 11.15 -1.73
C VAL A 192 -34.43 11.76 -3.14
N ALA A 193 -33.84 11.11 -4.15
CA ALA A 193 -33.91 11.49 -5.56
C ALA A 193 -35.25 11.08 -6.20
#